data_AF-X1F6P4-F1
#
_entry.id   AF-X1F6P4-F1
#
_cell.length_a   1.000
_cell.length_b   1.000
_cell.length_c   1.000
_cell.angle_alpha   90.00
_cell.angle_beta   90.00
_cell.angle_gamma   90.00
#
_symmetry.space_group_name_H-M   'P 1'
#
loop_
_entity.id
_entity.type
_entity.pdbx_description
1 polymer ?
#
loop_
_entity_poly.entity_id
_entity_poly.type
_entity_poly.pdbx_seq_one_letter_code
_entity_poly.pdbx_strand_id
1 'polypeptide(L)'
;MDEEMKRVFIKQTQINKYKSTLFWYKTNDGVWLDNSYYVKLEDSENNIIEEIDKRRTDVPTHAMLPPSVMVRAPEYSISTQPILIDPTNDFWRFAKPLKRPITCWVTHNKETGEWAVIDGVTEKVIGYGVPVPSEGLSVSGFHKVGYEDPWKNFRENADYWFKKFDLETESLSFPAKTLLQNRIETNRVPFFYVLAHGAHTQFTLGNEIHVQVEDIMTWMKNRKKMVFAFVGHCQGMYHVGDRSFSGAYRKGSMEDTVSVGYIGMGNCKGWPDAIPWQHKMFSFIKQGQTFKNAFDMATALYPRIESGVRFVGDEKLKLGGENMEVIEMNFVLERKENKYSIFGVVSDKEGEAISDALLQLDPDGQSSTSKRTNVKGHYLFQELDFVGGSVHKMRCIKAGYVQQEKTFTVE
;
A
#
# COMPACT_ATOMS: atom_id res chain seq x y z
N MET A 1 35.06 -24.55 -6.10
CA MET A 1 33.79 -24.91 -5.44
C MET A 1 33.17 -23.59 -5.02
N ASP A 2 31.90 -23.35 -5.36
CA ASP A 2 31.22 -22.17 -4.84
C ASP A 2 30.93 -22.40 -3.37
N GLU A 3 31.53 -21.58 -2.51
CA GLU A 3 31.59 -21.81 -1.07
C GLU A 3 30.32 -21.26 -0.43
N GLU A 4 29.27 -22.09 -0.37
CA GLU A 4 27.88 -21.65 -0.22
C GLU A 4 27.59 -20.87 1.07
N MET A 5 27.03 -19.66 0.91
CA MET A 5 26.69 -18.76 2.02
C MET A 5 25.79 -19.42 3.06
N LYS A 6 26.17 -19.26 4.34
CA LYS A 6 25.47 -19.87 5.46
C LYS A 6 24.13 -19.20 5.73
N ARG A 7 23.03 -19.95 5.56
CA ARG A 7 21.72 -19.59 6.15
C ARG A 7 21.81 -19.69 7.68
N VAL A 8 21.39 -18.64 8.39
CA VAL A 8 21.35 -18.59 9.86
C VAL A 8 19.94 -18.23 10.31
N PHE A 9 19.37 -19.05 11.19
CA PHE A 9 18.05 -18.80 11.79
C PHE A 9 18.06 -17.53 12.63
N ILE A 10 17.01 -16.70 12.48
CA ILE A 10 16.88 -15.40 13.15
C ILE A 10 15.72 -15.39 14.15
N LYS A 11 14.51 -15.73 13.69
CA LYS A 11 13.27 -15.69 14.47
C LYS A 11 12.26 -16.64 13.84
N GLN A 12 11.50 -17.34 14.68
CA GLN A 12 10.18 -17.86 14.31
C GLN A 12 9.12 -16.92 14.90
N THR A 13 8.14 -16.51 14.10
CA THR A 13 7.05 -15.60 14.52
C THR A 13 5.71 -16.26 14.25
N GLN A 14 4.79 -16.22 15.21
CA GLN A 14 3.41 -16.63 15.03
C GLN A 14 2.54 -15.38 14.97
N ILE A 15 1.94 -15.08 13.81
CA ILE A 15 0.95 -14.01 13.64
C ILE A 15 -0.40 -14.66 13.41
N ASN A 16 -1.22 -14.71 14.46
CA ASN A 16 -2.50 -15.42 14.50
C ASN A 16 -2.34 -16.88 14.05
N LYS A 17 -2.97 -17.30 12.95
CA LYS A 17 -2.84 -18.68 12.41
C LYS A 17 -1.59 -18.91 11.55
N TYR A 18 -0.80 -17.88 11.25
CA TYR A 18 0.34 -17.95 10.34
C TYR A 18 1.66 -18.06 11.10
N LYS A 19 2.49 -19.01 10.69
CA LYS A 19 3.82 -19.27 11.27
C LYS A 19 4.88 -18.89 10.25
N SER A 20 5.78 -17.97 10.61
CA SER A 20 6.88 -17.53 9.75
C SER A 20 8.22 -17.93 10.36
N THR A 21 9.10 -18.49 9.53
CA THR A 21 10.46 -18.88 9.91
C THR A 21 11.47 -18.09 9.08
N LEU A 22 12.17 -17.14 9.71
CA LEU A 22 13.11 -16.23 9.06
C LEU A 22 14.55 -16.67 9.28
N PHE A 23 15.30 -16.75 8.17
CA PHE A 23 16.74 -16.97 8.11
C PHE A 23 17.39 -15.80 7.36
N TRP A 24 18.55 -15.34 7.82
CA TRP A 24 19.40 -14.40 7.05
C TRP A 24 20.64 -15.10 6.53
N TYR A 25 21.20 -14.58 5.45
CA TYR A 25 22.46 -15.06 4.91
C TYR A 25 23.66 -14.40 5.60
N LYS A 26 24.69 -15.21 5.83
CA LYS A 26 26.05 -14.75 6.15
C LYS A 26 27.04 -15.19 5.09
N THR A 27 28.08 -14.39 4.89
CA THR A 27 29.34 -14.86 4.29
C THR A 27 30.06 -15.84 5.22
N ASN A 28 31.06 -16.55 4.68
CA ASN A 28 31.76 -17.60 5.41
C ASN A 28 32.69 -17.04 6.51
N ASP A 29 33.17 -15.81 6.34
CA ASP A 29 33.85 -15.00 7.36
C ASP A 29 32.87 -14.30 8.35
N GLY A 30 31.56 -14.54 8.21
CA GLY A 30 30.57 -14.24 9.23
C GLY A 30 29.90 -12.85 9.15
N VAL A 31 30.10 -12.08 8.08
CA VAL A 31 29.39 -10.81 7.86
C VAL A 31 27.92 -11.08 7.53
N TRP A 32 27.00 -10.29 8.11
CA TRP A 32 25.58 -10.32 7.71
C TRP A 32 25.39 -9.61 6.38
N LEU A 33 24.59 -10.20 5.48
CA LEU A 33 24.14 -9.50 4.28
C LEU A 33 22.82 -8.78 4.57
N ASP A 34 22.77 -7.47 4.32
CA ASP A 34 21.50 -6.75 4.26
C ASP A 34 20.66 -7.24 3.08
N ASN A 35 19.34 -7.12 3.19
CA ASN A 35 18.35 -7.48 2.16
C ASN A 35 18.38 -8.94 1.66
N SER A 36 19.28 -9.79 2.20
CA SER A 36 19.52 -11.16 1.74
C SER A 36 19.05 -12.17 2.80
N TYR A 37 17.86 -12.73 2.59
CA TYR A 37 17.18 -13.60 3.53
C TYR A 37 16.47 -14.76 2.83
N TYR A 38 16.21 -15.81 3.59
CA TYR A 38 15.25 -16.85 3.24
C TYR A 38 14.14 -16.85 4.30
N VAL A 39 12.89 -16.69 3.89
CA VAL A 39 11.72 -16.76 4.77
C VAL A 39 10.70 -17.75 4.22
N LYS A 40 10.18 -18.60 5.12
CA LYS A 40 9.10 -19.55 4.85
C LYS A 40 7.88 -19.18 5.68
N LEU A 41 6.73 -19.02 5.02
CA LEU A 41 5.43 -18.77 5.61
C LEU A 41 4.58 -20.04 5.53
N GLU A 42 4.06 -20.48 6.67
CA GLU A 42 3.24 -21.68 6.84
C GLU A 42 1.90 -21.33 7.51
N ASP A 43 0.86 -22.12 7.25
CA ASP A 43 -0.41 -22.04 7.98
C ASP A 43 -0.40 -22.83 9.30
N SER A 44 -1.56 -22.96 9.93
CA SER A 44 -1.78 -23.70 11.17
C SER A 44 -1.64 -25.22 11.05
N GLU A 45 -1.68 -25.76 9.83
CA GLU A 45 -1.49 -27.19 9.53
C GLU A 45 -0.04 -27.49 9.11
N ASN A 46 0.78 -26.45 8.94
CA ASN A 46 2.14 -26.45 8.38
C ASN A 46 2.19 -26.64 6.85
N ASN A 47 1.10 -26.34 6.13
CA ASN A 47 1.16 -26.19 4.68
C ASN A 47 1.99 -24.93 4.35
N ILE A 48 2.91 -25.03 3.39
CA ILE A 48 3.70 -23.90 2.92
C ILE A 48 2.80 -23.00 2.06
N ILE A 49 2.65 -21.73 2.46
CA ILE A 49 1.90 -20.73 1.71
C ILE A 49 2.82 -19.95 0.76
N GLU A 50 3.99 -19.55 1.25
CA GLU A 50 4.99 -18.84 0.44
C GLU A 50 6.41 -19.07 0.98
N GLU A 51 7.37 -19.20 0.06
CA GLU A 51 8.81 -19.14 0.34
C GLU A 51 9.44 -18.02 -0.48
N ILE A 52 10.31 -17.23 0.16
CA ILE A 52 11.09 -16.19 -0.50
C ILE A 52 12.56 -16.45 -0.19
N ASP A 53 13.33 -16.92 -1.17
CA ASP A 53 14.80 -17.03 -1.07
C ASP A 53 15.47 -15.87 -1.81
N LYS A 54 15.66 -14.75 -1.10
CA LYS A 54 16.34 -13.55 -1.62
C LYS A 54 17.86 -13.67 -1.45
N ARG A 55 18.46 -14.70 -2.04
CA ARG A 55 19.91 -14.95 -1.97
C ARG A 55 20.68 -14.11 -3.00
N ARG A 56 21.67 -13.31 -2.55
CA ARG A 56 22.69 -12.70 -3.44
C ARG A 56 23.67 -13.76 -3.97
N THR A 57 24.21 -13.54 -5.16
CA THR A 57 25.23 -14.42 -5.80
C THR A 57 26.52 -13.69 -6.18
N ASP A 58 26.53 -12.35 -6.17
CA ASP A 58 27.67 -11.48 -6.53
C ASP A 58 28.50 -11.04 -5.32
N VAL A 59 28.52 -11.89 -4.29
CA VAL A 59 29.07 -11.63 -2.96
C VAL A 59 30.58 -11.87 -2.95
N PRO A 60 31.41 -10.99 -2.37
CA PRO A 60 32.85 -11.21 -2.29
C PRO A 60 33.18 -12.41 -1.40
N THR A 61 34.15 -13.24 -1.82
CA THR A 61 34.65 -14.41 -1.05
C THR A 61 35.09 -14.06 0.37
N HIS A 62 35.60 -12.85 0.55
CA HIS A 62 35.87 -12.25 1.85
C HIS A 62 35.17 -10.90 1.92
N ALA A 63 34.19 -10.77 2.82
CA ALA A 63 33.47 -9.53 3.11
C ALA A 63 34.03 -8.82 4.34
N MET A 64 34.59 -9.56 5.30
CA MET A 64 35.26 -8.99 6.46
C MET A 64 36.68 -8.58 6.07
N LEU A 65 36.91 -7.26 6.01
CA LEU A 65 38.27 -6.74 5.82
C LEU A 65 39.10 -6.91 7.12
N PRO A 66 40.44 -6.97 7.04
CA PRO A 66 41.29 -7.13 8.21
C PRO A 66 41.01 -6.07 9.29
N PRO A 67 41.01 -6.42 10.60
CA PRO A 67 40.76 -5.46 11.67
C PRO A 67 41.73 -4.27 11.75
N SER A 68 42.87 -4.33 11.06
CA SER A 68 43.82 -3.23 10.89
C SER A 68 43.43 -2.21 9.80
N VAL A 69 42.40 -2.51 9.00
CA VAL A 69 41.87 -1.70 7.89
C VAL A 69 40.43 -1.24 8.16
N MET A 70 39.70 -1.97 9.01
CA MET A 70 38.33 -1.62 9.42
C MET A 70 38.30 -0.46 10.42
N VAL A 71 37.41 0.51 10.19
CA VAL A 71 37.08 1.57 11.17
C VAL A 71 36.27 0.98 12.32
N ARG A 72 36.41 1.56 13.52
CA ARG A 72 35.64 1.16 14.71
C ARG A 72 34.16 1.46 14.51
N ALA A 73 33.29 0.79 15.27
CA ALA A 73 31.85 1.05 15.26
C ALA A 73 31.55 2.54 15.58
N PRO A 74 30.95 3.31 14.66
CA PRO A 74 30.59 4.70 14.90
C PRO A 74 29.48 4.85 15.94
N GLU A 75 29.28 6.07 16.44
CA GLU A 75 28.17 6.37 17.35
C GLU A 75 26.80 6.03 16.70
N TYR A 76 25.83 5.63 17.53
CA TYR A 76 24.50 5.16 17.12
C TYR A 76 24.49 3.92 16.19
N SER A 77 25.59 3.17 16.09
CA SER A 77 25.64 1.89 15.35
C SER A 77 24.56 0.90 15.81
N ILE A 78 23.75 0.39 14.89
CA ILE A 78 22.65 -0.55 15.21
C ILE A 78 23.10 -1.99 15.46
N SER A 79 24.40 -2.26 15.30
CA SER A 79 25.02 -3.58 15.27
C SER A 79 26.45 -3.53 15.83
N THR A 80 26.92 -4.65 16.37
CA THR A 80 28.26 -4.80 16.99
C THR A 80 29.35 -5.21 16.00
N GLN A 81 28.98 -5.44 14.74
CA GLN A 81 29.83 -5.85 13.62
C GLN A 81 29.34 -5.11 12.37
N PRO A 82 30.21 -4.80 11.40
CA PRO A 82 29.77 -4.24 10.12
C PRO A 82 28.88 -5.24 9.37
N ILE A 83 28.08 -4.74 8.45
CA ILE A 83 27.20 -5.54 7.58
C ILE A 83 27.49 -5.24 6.12
N LEU A 84 27.28 -6.24 5.26
CA LEU A 84 27.45 -6.13 3.82
C LEU A 84 26.14 -5.58 3.22
N ILE A 85 26.15 -4.29 2.86
CA ILE A 85 24.98 -3.56 2.36
C ILE A 85 24.68 -3.93 0.92
N ASP A 86 23.45 -4.35 0.63
CA ASP A 86 22.98 -4.60 -0.73
C ASP A 86 22.62 -3.27 -1.44
N PRO A 87 23.29 -2.93 -2.57
CA PRO A 87 23.02 -1.70 -3.30
C PRO A 87 21.67 -1.69 -4.05
N THR A 88 21.00 -2.84 -4.13
CA THR A 88 19.65 -3.01 -4.70
C THR A 88 18.55 -3.03 -3.63
N ASN A 89 18.88 -2.73 -2.38
CA ASN A 89 17.87 -2.46 -1.36
C ASN A 89 17.34 -1.01 -1.55
N ASP A 90 16.09 -0.89 -2.00
CA ASP A 90 15.37 0.39 -2.15
C ASP A 90 15.32 1.25 -0.89
N PHE A 91 15.62 0.70 0.29
CA PHE A 91 15.77 1.47 1.52
C PHE A 91 16.99 2.41 1.51
N TRP A 92 18.05 2.14 0.76
CA TRP A 92 19.26 2.97 0.78
C TRP A 92 19.31 4.00 -0.35
N ARG A 93 19.92 5.15 -0.07
CA ARG A 93 20.20 6.24 -1.02
C ARG A 93 21.68 6.59 -0.93
N PHE A 94 22.48 6.04 -1.83
CA PHE A 94 23.93 6.27 -1.88
C PHE A 94 24.28 7.56 -2.62
N ALA A 95 25.29 8.28 -2.12
CA ALA A 95 25.81 9.49 -2.76
C ALA A 95 26.50 9.20 -4.12
N LYS A 96 26.82 7.93 -4.39
CA LYS A 96 27.27 7.42 -5.70
C LYS A 96 26.66 6.04 -5.94
N PRO A 97 26.16 5.71 -7.15
CA PRO A 97 25.62 4.38 -7.44
C PRO A 97 26.65 3.27 -7.22
N LEU A 98 26.29 2.30 -6.38
CA LEU A 98 27.11 1.13 -6.07
C LEU A 98 26.71 -0.05 -6.96
N LYS A 99 27.69 -0.82 -7.44
CA LYS A 99 27.47 -1.94 -8.38
C LYS A 99 27.50 -3.34 -7.73
N ARG A 100 27.95 -3.43 -6.49
CA ARG A 100 28.10 -4.67 -5.70
C ARG A 100 27.90 -4.36 -4.22
N PRO A 101 27.60 -5.36 -3.38
CA PRO A 101 27.55 -5.19 -1.93
C PRO A 101 28.87 -4.70 -1.33
N ILE A 102 28.78 -3.90 -0.26
CA ILE A 102 29.93 -3.24 0.40
C ILE A 102 29.82 -3.32 1.92
N THR A 103 30.97 -3.51 2.59
CA THR A 103 31.03 -3.69 4.05
C THR A 103 30.99 -2.32 4.75
N CYS A 104 29.94 -2.08 5.53
CA CYS A 104 29.63 -0.79 6.13
C CYS A 104 29.13 -0.92 7.57
N TRP A 105 29.22 0.18 8.30
CA TRP A 105 28.45 0.39 9.51
C TRP A 105 27.11 1.04 9.16
N VAL A 106 26.05 0.64 9.86
CA VAL A 106 24.75 1.32 9.83
C VAL A 106 24.49 1.96 11.18
N THR A 107 24.19 3.25 11.17
CA THR A 107 23.80 4.01 12.35
C THR A 107 22.33 4.42 12.25
N HIS A 108 21.67 4.56 13.41
CA HIS A 108 20.33 5.14 13.51
C HIS A 108 20.28 6.10 14.69
N ASN A 109 20.33 7.40 14.40
CA ASN A 109 20.15 8.44 15.40
C ASN A 109 18.66 8.53 15.77
N LYS A 110 18.32 8.18 17.01
CA LYS A 110 16.93 8.16 17.50
C LYS A 110 16.32 9.54 17.74
N GLU A 111 17.14 10.57 17.86
CA GLU A 111 16.69 11.95 18.10
C GLU A 111 16.28 12.62 16.79
N THR A 112 17.01 12.35 15.70
CA THR A 112 16.69 12.87 14.35
C THR A 112 15.88 11.90 13.49
N GLY A 113 15.79 10.62 13.87
CA GLY A 113 15.24 9.54 13.04
C GLY A 113 16.11 9.21 11.82
N GLU A 114 17.36 9.67 11.80
CA GLU A 114 18.26 9.56 10.64
C GLU A 114 18.99 8.22 10.61
N TRP A 115 18.95 7.58 9.45
CA TRP A 115 19.68 6.35 9.15
C TRP A 115 20.84 6.67 8.21
N ALA A 116 22.07 6.28 8.55
CA ALA A 116 23.24 6.50 7.71
C ALA A 116 24.03 5.21 7.46
N VAL A 117 24.65 5.13 6.28
CA VAL A 117 25.56 4.07 5.86
C VAL A 117 26.97 4.65 5.80
N ILE A 118 27.83 4.16 6.69
CA ILE A 118 29.21 4.61 6.85
C ILE A 118 30.14 3.53 6.29
N ASP A 119 31.01 3.92 5.36
CA ASP A 119 31.99 3.04 4.74
C ASP A 119 32.96 2.44 5.77
N GLY A 120 33.13 1.11 5.73
CA GLY A 120 33.89 0.36 6.74
C GLY A 120 35.40 0.61 6.76
N VAL A 121 35.96 1.34 5.79
CA VAL A 121 37.41 1.59 5.67
C VAL A 121 37.76 3.06 5.82
N THR A 122 36.89 3.95 5.33
CA THR A 122 37.17 5.39 5.20
C THR A 122 36.40 6.27 6.19
N GLU A 123 35.51 5.68 7.00
CA GLU A 123 34.67 6.37 8.00
C GLU A 123 33.70 7.41 7.41
N LYS A 124 33.59 7.46 6.08
CA LYS A 124 32.73 8.42 5.37
C LYS A 124 31.31 7.90 5.25
N VAL A 125 30.34 8.78 5.47
CA VAL A 125 28.95 8.51 5.08
C VAL A 125 28.91 8.40 3.55
N ILE A 126 28.53 7.22 3.04
CA ILE A 126 28.40 6.95 1.60
C ILE A 126 26.94 6.86 1.14
N GLY A 127 26.00 6.81 2.08
CA GLY A 127 24.58 6.83 1.81
C GLY A 127 23.74 7.02 3.08
N TYR A 128 22.45 7.22 2.87
CA TYR A 128 21.45 7.36 3.92
C TYR A 128 20.34 6.33 3.74
N GLY A 129 19.69 5.91 4.81
CA GLY A 129 18.40 5.25 4.71
C GLY A 129 17.32 6.26 4.32
N VAL A 130 16.33 5.83 3.55
CA VAL A 130 15.12 6.64 3.28
C VAL A 130 14.46 6.95 4.62
N PRO A 131 14.20 8.23 5.00
CA PRO A 131 13.57 8.57 6.27
C PRO A 131 12.08 8.16 6.32
N VAL A 132 11.52 8.04 7.52
CA VAL A 132 10.21 7.39 7.76
C VAL A 132 8.99 8.34 7.65
N PRO A 133 7.96 8.04 6.81
CA PRO A 133 6.88 8.99 6.43
C PRO A 133 5.36 8.64 6.62
N SER A 134 4.48 9.68 6.45
CA SER A 134 2.98 10.02 6.68
C SER A 134 1.87 10.77 5.63
N GLU A 135 1.22 10.58 4.37
CA GLU A 135 1.08 9.93 2.91
C GLU A 135 -0.07 10.76 2.23
N GLY A 136 -0.36 10.49 0.94
CA GLY A 136 -1.60 9.90 0.38
C GLY A 136 -2.95 10.68 0.37
N LEU A 137 -4.03 10.24 -0.31
CA LEU A 137 -4.22 9.54 -1.62
C LEU A 137 -2.95 9.48 -2.46
N SER A 138 -2.41 8.29 -2.79
CA SER A 138 -1.06 8.08 -3.37
C SER A 138 -0.23 9.35 -3.47
N VAL A 139 0.32 9.78 -2.32
CA VAL A 139 0.96 11.09 -2.12
C VAL A 139 2.17 10.95 -1.23
N SER A 140 3.14 11.77 -1.56
CA SER A 140 4.28 12.18 -0.77
C SER A 140 4.03 13.63 -0.36
N GLY A 141 3.96 13.91 0.94
CA GLY A 141 4.04 15.29 1.44
C GLY A 141 5.49 15.70 1.68
N PHE A 142 5.71 16.74 2.47
CA PHE A 142 7.03 17.39 2.53
C PHE A 142 8.03 16.67 3.44
N HIS A 143 9.26 16.50 2.96
CA HIS A 143 10.39 16.11 3.81
C HIS A 143 11.15 17.33 4.35
N LYS A 144 11.72 18.16 3.46
CA LYS A 144 12.42 19.43 3.73
C LYS A 144 12.64 20.20 2.43
N VAL A 145 13.01 21.48 2.53
CA VAL A 145 13.27 22.35 1.37
C VAL A 145 14.36 21.76 0.47
N GLY A 146 14.14 21.79 -0.84
CA GLY A 146 15.13 21.37 -1.84
C GLY A 146 15.27 19.86 -2.06
N TYR A 147 14.43 19.03 -1.43
CA TYR A 147 14.37 17.60 -1.72
C TYR A 147 13.26 17.30 -2.74
N GLU A 148 13.61 16.55 -3.79
CA GLU A 148 12.63 15.83 -4.60
C GLU A 148 11.87 14.79 -3.75
N ASP A 149 10.76 14.29 -4.27
CA ASP A 149 9.92 13.27 -3.64
C ASP A 149 10.73 12.05 -3.16
N PRO A 150 10.99 11.90 -1.85
CA PRO A 150 11.79 10.81 -1.31
C PRO A 150 11.00 9.50 -1.19
N TRP A 151 9.67 9.56 -1.38
CA TRP A 151 8.71 8.50 -1.06
C TRP A 151 7.94 8.02 -2.30
N LYS A 152 8.28 8.59 -3.45
CA LYS A 152 7.90 8.21 -4.82
C LYS A 152 7.72 6.70 -5.01
N ASN A 153 8.71 5.87 -4.63
CA ASN A 153 8.67 4.42 -4.84
C ASN A 153 7.50 3.74 -4.09
N PHE A 154 7.19 4.16 -2.87
CA PHE A 154 6.06 3.65 -2.09
C PHE A 154 4.73 4.13 -2.69
N ARG A 155 4.66 5.42 -3.03
CA ARG A 155 3.50 6.06 -3.67
C ARG A 155 3.11 5.34 -4.96
N GLU A 156 4.09 5.13 -5.83
CA GLU A 156 3.91 4.51 -7.14
C GLU A 156 3.67 3.00 -7.01
N ASN A 157 4.16 2.36 -5.94
CA ASN A 157 3.77 0.99 -5.57
C ASN A 157 2.29 0.90 -5.15
N ALA A 158 1.77 1.86 -4.38
CA ALA A 158 0.36 1.89 -3.99
C ALA A 158 -0.55 2.27 -5.16
N ASP A 159 -0.18 3.25 -5.98
CA ASP A 159 -0.88 3.61 -7.22
C ASP A 159 -0.92 2.43 -8.21
N TYR A 160 0.20 1.73 -8.41
CA TYR A 160 0.27 0.50 -9.18
C TYR A 160 -0.70 -0.57 -8.64
N TRP A 161 -0.69 -0.81 -7.32
CA TRP A 161 -1.54 -1.83 -6.72
C TRP A 161 -3.01 -1.47 -6.76
N PHE A 162 -3.37 -0.21 -6.52
CA PHE A 162 -4.74 0.26 -6.67
C PHE A 162 -5.22 0.14 -8.13
N LYS A 163 -4.37 0.46 -9.13
CA LYS A 163 -4.67 0.16 -10.55
C LYS A 163 -4.78 -1.33 -10.85
N LYS A 164 -4.03 -2.20 -10.15
CA LYS A 164 -4.21 -3.66 -10.19
C LYS A 164 -5.45 -4.14 -9.42
N PHE A 165 -6.03 -3.31 -8.56
CA PHE A 165 -7.37 -3.48 -7.99
C PHE A 165 -8.45 -2.87 -8.90
N ASP A 166 -8.11 -2.51 -10.14
CA ASP A 166 -9.02 -1.98 -11.15
C ASP A 166 -9.60 -0.60 -10.79
N LEU A 167 -8.92 0.14 -9.89
CA LEU A 167 -9.28 1.49 -9.45
C LEU A 167 -8.80 2.58 -10.43
N GLU A 168 -9.67 3.55 -10.73
CA GLU A 168 -9.26 4.86 -11.25
C GLU A 168 -8.50 5.62 -10.13
N THR A 169 -7.21 5.90 -10.30
CA THR A 169 -6.38 6.55 -9.26
C THR A 169 -5.58 7.76 -9.74
N GLU A 170 -5.46 8.73 -8.84
CA GLU A 170 -4.52 9.85 -8.94
C GLU A 170 -3.35 9.64 -7.98
N SER A 171 -2.14 9.84 -8.46
CA SER A 171 -0.90 9.80 -7.70
C SER A 171 -0.26 11.18 -7.74
N LEU A 172 -0.26 11.91 -6.62
CA LEU A 172 0.16 13.31 -6.56
C LEU A 172 1.48 13.46 -5.77
N SER A 173 2.18 14.58 -5.98
CA SER A 173 3.36 14.96 -5.19
C SER A 173 3.08 16.27 -4.51
N PHE A 174 3.32 16.35 -3.20
CA PHE A 174 3.26 17.57 -2.40
C PHE A 174 1.98 18.43 -2.63
N PRO A 175 0.76 17.86 -2.74
CA PRO A 175 -0.40 18.59 -3.22
C PRO A 175 -0.81 19.72 -2.28
N ALA A 176 -1.43 20.75 -2.84
CA ALA A 176 -2.08 21.79 -2.04
C ALA A 176 -3.21 21.19 -1.18
N LYS A 177 -3.36 21.69 0.05
CA LYS A 177 -4.42 21.24 0.98
C LYS A 177 -5.83 21.33 0.40
N THR A 178 -6.10 22.32 -0.44
CA THR A 178 -7.38 22.47 -1.16
C THR A 178 -7.61 21.38 -2.21
N LEU A 179 -6.57 20.89 -2.88
CA LEU A 179 -6.69 19.76 -3.81
C LEU A 179 -6.95 18.45 -3.06
N LEU A 180 -6.25 18.22 -1.94
CA LEU A 180 -6.53 17.10 -1.04
C LEU A 180 -7.97 17.13 -0.51
N GLN A 181 -8.40 18.28 0.01
CA GLN A 181 -9.76 18.53 0.48
C GLN A 181 -10.80 18.16 -0.59
N ASN A 182 -10.69 18.75 -1.78
CA ASN A 182 -11.61 18.51 -2.89
C ASN A 182 -11.68 17.03 -3.29
N ARG A 183 -10.61 16.25 -3.08
CA ARG A 183 -10.61 14.80 -3.34
C ARG A 183 -11.22 14.01 -2.20
N ILE A 184 -10.88 14.31 -0.94
CA ILE A 184 -11.44 13.62 0.24
C ILE A 184 -12.94 13.90 0.37
N GLU A 185 -13.41 15.13 0.17
CA GLU A 185 -14.83 15.50 0.27
C GLU A 185 -15.71 14.76 -0.76
N THR A 186 -15.17 14.43 -1.93
CA THR A 186 -15.92 13.62 -2.91
C THR A 186 -16.00 12.15 -2.48
N ASN A 187 -17.18 11.54 -2.62
CA ASN A 187 -17.38 10.09 -2.50
C ASN A 187 -16.56 9.26 -3.53
N ARG A 188 -15.84 9.91 -4.46
CA ARG A 188 -15.01 9.29 -5.52
C ARG A 188 -13.72 8.63 -5.03
N VAL A 189 -13.28 8.90 -3.80
CA VAL A 189 -12.06 8.32 -3.21
C VAL A 189 -12.45 7.25 -2.17
N PRO A 190 -12.62 5.98 -2.59
CA PRO A 190 -12.93 4.85 -1.70
C PRO A 190 -11.68 4.29 -0.99
N PHE A 191 -10.51 4.45 -1.61
CA PHE A 191 -9.20 3.95 -1.16
C PHE A 191 -8.25 5.14 -0.92
N PHE A 192 -7.59 5.16 0.24
CA PHE A 192 -6.77 6.27 0.75
C PHE A 192 -5.50 5.75 1.48
N TYR A 193 -4.63 6.68 1.93
CA TYR A 193 -3.18 6.50 2.13
C TYR A 193 -2.66 7.70 3.03
N VAL A 194 -1.82 7.57 4.09
CA VAL A 194 -0.95 8.60 4.78
C VAL A 194 0.55 8.17 5.40
N LEU A 195 1.94 8.05 4.97
CA LEU A 195 3.19 8.34 3.96
C LEU A 195 3.90 9.73 3.40
N ALA A 196 4.08 10.84 4.14
CA ALA A 196 4.64 12.21 4.08
C ALA A 196 5.44 12.53 5.40
N HIS A 197 5.13 13.54 6.23
CA HIS A 197 5.62 13.64 7.65
C HIS A 197 4.50 14.02 8.64
N GLY A 198 4.58 13.69 9.94
CA GLY A 198 3.46 13.96 10.87
C GLY A 198 3.61 13.53 12.34
N ALA A 199 2.48 13.58 13.06
CA ALA A 199 2.25 13.16 14.45
C ALA A 199 0.84 12.52 14.57
N HIS A 200 0.40 12.07 15.75
CA HIS A 200 -0.90 11.39 15.89
C HIS A 200 -2.15 12.26 15.57
N THR A 201 -2.05 13.59 15.65
CA THR A 201 -3.14 14.54 15.28
C THR A 201 -2.94 15.23 13.93
N GLN A 202 -1.78 15.13 13.28
CA GLN A 202 -1.50 15.87 12.04
C GLN A 202 -0.56 15.18 11.07
N PHE A 203 -0.65 15.53 9.79
CA PHE A 203 0.39 15.27 8.78
C PHE A 203 0.68 16.49 7.90
N THR A 204 1.80 16.46 7.18
CA THR A 204 2.42 17.62 6.52
C THR A 204 2.50 17.40 5.01
N LEU A 205 1.73 18.19 4.27
CA LEU A 205 1.75 18.26 2.81
C LEU A 205 2.93 19.11 2.31
N GLY A 206 2.94 19.45 1.02
CA GLY A 206 3.91 20.39 0.44
C GLY A 206 3.98 21.71 1.20
N ASN A 207 5.16 22.33 1.20
CA ASN A 207 5.42 23.66 1.79
C ASN A 207 5.00 23.78 3.26
N GLU A 208 5.26 22.75 4.06
CA GLU A 208 4.97 22.69 5.51
C GLU A 208 3.48 22.83 5.88
N ILE A 209 2.57 22.67 4.92
CA ILE A 209 1.12 22.81 5.16
C ILE A 209 0.58 21.60 5.93
N HIS A 210 0.18 21.81 7.18
CA HIS A 210 -0.39 20.75 8.02
C HIS A 210 -1.88 20.48 7.74
N VAL A 211 -2.24 19.20 7.81
CA VAL A 211 -3.60 18.65 7.81
C VAL A 211 -3.82 18.00 9.17
N GLN A 212 -4.78 18.52 9.94
CA GLN A 212 -5.19 18.01 11.25
C GLN A 212 -6.24 16.91 11.10
N VAL A 213 -6.47 16.13 12.16
CA VAL A 213 -7.59 15.18 12.19
C VAL A 213 -8.94 15.90 12.09
N GLU A 214 -9.06 17.13 12.60
CA GLU A 214 -10.24 17.99 12.47
C GLU A 214 -10.53 18.40 11.01
N ASP A 215 -9.51 18.58 10.18
CA ASP A 215 -9.68 18.78 8.72
C ASP A 215 -10.33 17.54 8.11
N ILE A 216 -9.76 16.36 8.37
CA ILE A 216 -10.29 15.08 7.86
C ILE A 216 -11.72 14.83 8.35
N MET A 217 -12.02 15.07 9.63
CA MET A 217 -13.37 14.93 10.17
C MET A 217 -14.37 15.90 9.51
N THR A 218 -13.92 17.10 9.14
CA THR A 218 -14.73 18.08 8.38
C THR A 218 -14.97 17.60 6.95
N TRP A 219 -13.93 17.16 6.24
CA TRP A 219 -14.01 16.70 4.86
C TRP A 219 -14.80 15.37 4.73
N MET A 220 -14.67 14.48 5.71
CA MET A 220 -15.42 13.21 5.78
C MET A 220 -16.89 13.40 6.22
N LYS A 221 -17.29 14.57 6.69
CA LYS A 221 -18.61 14.82 7.32
C LYS A 221 -19.79 14.37 6.45
N ASN A 222 -19.81 14.81 5.19
CA ASN A 222 -20.95 14.64 4.27
C ASN A 222 -20.85 13.41 3.35
N ARG A 223 -19.81 12.57 3.51
CA ARG A 223 -19.58 11.37 2.68
C ARG A 223 -19.70 10.06 3.45
N LYS A 224 -19.81 8.93 2.74
CA LYS A 224 -19.71 7.58 3.36
C LYS A 224 -18.24 7.33 3.81
N LYS A 225 -18.07 6.36 4.73
CA LYS A 225 -16.76 5.86 5.21
C LYS A 225 -15.87 5.44 4.03
N MET A 226 -14.55 5.53 4.17
CA MET A 226 -13.63 4.96 3.17
C MET A 226 -13.63 3.43 3.28
N VAL A 227 -13.51 2.71 2.17
CA VAL A 227 -13.39 1.24 2.18
C VAL A 227 -12.02 0.84 2.74
N PHE A 228 -10.98 1.54 2.30
CA PHE A 228 -9.61 1.34 2.75
C PHE A 228 -8.90 2.68 2.97
N ALA A 229 -8.18 2.81 4.08
CA ALA A 229 -7.21 3.88 4.29
C ALA A 229 -5.91 3.26 4.85
N PHE A 230 -4.82 3.32 4.08
CA PHE A 230 -3.50 3.19 4.68
C PHE A 230 -3.20 4.51 5.43
N VAL A 231 -2.49 4.41 6.55
CA VAL A 231 -2.22 5.49 7.51
C VAL A 231 -0.84 5.30 8.11
N GLY A 232 0.21 5.24 7.28
CA GLY A 232 1.62 5.30 7.68
C GLY A 232 2.07 6.50 8.54
N HIS A 233 1.16 7.19 9.22
CA HIS A 233 1.41 8.16 10.28
C HIS A 233 2.68 7.90 11.09
N CYS A 234 3.64 8.82 11.17
CA CYS A 234 4.38 8.99 12.42
C CYS A 234 3.33 9.19 13.54
N GLN A 235 3.07 8.11 14.28
CA GLN A 235 1.98 7.97 15.27
C GLN A 235 0.52 8.04 14.75
N GLY A 236 0.25 8.05 13.45
CA GLY A 236 -1.13 8.24 12.92
C GLY A 236 -2.10 7.09 13.21
N MET A 237 -1.60 5.87 13.42
CA MET A 237 -2.37 4.75 13.96
C MET A 237 -2.13 4.51 15.45
N TYR A 238 -1.48 5.43 16.19
CA TYR A 238 -1.25 5.28 17.63
C TYR A 238 -2.57 5.34 18.42
N HIS A 239 -3.42 6.30 18.06
CA HIS A 239 -4.84 6.34 18.41
C HIS A 239 -5.69 5.93 17.20
N VAL A 240 -6.80 5.23 17.44
CA VAL A 240 -7.63 4.64 16.35
C VAL A 240 -9.14 4.78 16.55
N GLY A 241 -9.59 5.33 17.69
CA GLY A 241 -10.99 5.64 17.97
C GLY A 241 -11.38 7.04 17.50
N ASP A 242 -12.39 7.64 18.12
CA ASP A 242 -12.83 9.01 17.83
C ASP A 242 -11.68 10.03 17.93
N ARG A 243 -11.72 11.05 17.06
CA ARG A 243 -10.66 12.07 16.90
C ARG A 243 -9.26 11.49 16.59
N SER A 244 -9.21 10.35 15.90
CA SER A 244 -8.02 9.86 15.19
C SER A 244 -8.28 9.78 13.69
N PHE A 245 -7.22 9.70 12.87
CA PHE A 245 -7.36 9.57 11.42
C PHE A 245 -8.09 8.29 11.02
N SER A 246 -7.78 7.16 11.67
CA SER A 246 -8.55 5.92 11.47
C SER A 246 -10.02 6.11 11.83
N GLY A 247 -10.32 6.72 12.99
CA GLY A 247 -11.70 7.01 13.40
C GLY A 247 -12.44 7.92 12.40
N ALA A 248 -11.75 8.92 11.84
CA ALA A 248 -12.32 9.84 10.86
C ALA A 248 -12.59 9.18 9.50
N TYR A 249 -11.64 8.42 8.94
CA TYR A 249 -11.82 7.70 7.67
C TYR A 249 -12.86 6.58 7.75
N ARG A 250 -12.89 5.84 8.88
CA ARG A 250 -13.88 4.79 9.17
C ARG A 250 -15.24 5.33 9.63
N LYS A 251 -15.33 6.61 10.00
CA LYS A 251 -16.47 7.24 10.71
C LYS A 251 -16.89 6.42 11.94
N GLY A 252 -15.91 5.95 12.72
CA GLY A 252 -16.06 5.08 13.89
C GLY A 252 -16.33 3.59 13.61
N SER A 253 -16.94 3.25 12.46
CA SER A 253 -17.42 1.91 12.13
C SER A 253 -16.31 0.85 12.00
N MET A 254 -16.59 -0.38 12.44
CA MET A 254 -15.69 -1.55 12.31
C MET A 254 -16.09 -2.48 11.15
N GLU A 255 -17.05 -2.08 10.31
CA GLU A 255 -17.68 -2.90 9.27
C GLU A 255 -17.47 -2.22 7.90
N ASP A 256 -17.26 -2.98 6.82
CA ASP A 256 -17.06 -2.50 5.44
C ASP A 256 -15.99 -1.39 5.29
N THR A 257 -15.06 -1.28 6.25
CA THR A 257 -14.04 -0.25 6.30
C THR A 257 -12.80 -0.76 7.03
N VAL A 258 -11.62 -0.45 6.49
CA VAL A 258 -10.33 -0.85 7.05
C VAL A 258 -9.37 0.34 7.08
N SER A 259 -8.73 0.53 8.24
CA SER A 259 -7.50 1.30 8.36
C SER A 259 -6.32 0.37 8.63
N VAL A 260 -5.25 0.52 7.86
CA VAL A 260 -3.94 -0.07 8.16
C VAL A 260 -2.94 1.07 8.28
N GLY A 261 -1.83 0.96 9.01
CA GLY A 261 -0.87 2.07 9.06
C GLY A 261 0.19 1.97 10.14
N TYR A 262 0.86 3.07 10.46
CA TYR A 262 2.02 3.08 11.36
C TYR A 262 1.72 3.64 12.76
N ILE A 263 2.23 2.95 13.78
CA ILE A 263 2.17 3.34 15.20
C ILE A 263 3.41 4.16 15.57
N GLY A 264 4.56 3.80 15.04
CA GLY A 264 5.86 4.32 15.48
C GLY A 264 7.02 3.88 14.58
N MET A 265 6.78 3.84 13.27
CA MET A 265 7.70 3.23 12.30
C MET A 265 9.11 3.83 12.32
N GLY A 266 9.27 5.12 12.66
CA GLY A 266 10.58 5.76 12.88
C GLY A 266 11.46 5.06 13.92
N ASN A 267 10.86 4.43 14.92
CA ASN A 267 11.55 3.66 15.95
C ASN A 267 11.58 2.15 15.67
N CYS A 268 11.03 1.69 14.54
CA CYS A 268 10.88 0.28 14.21
C CYS A 268 12.06 -0.24 13.37
N LYS A 269 12.59 -1.41 13.71
CA LYS A 269 13.66 -2.07 12.95
C LYS A 269 13.20 -2.63 11.60
N GLY A 270 11.89 -2.65 11.33
CA GLY A 270 11.29 -3.14 10.09
C GLY A 270 11.02 -2.08 9.03
N TRP A 271 11.41 -0.82 9.26
CA TRP A 271 11.30 0.20 8.22
C TRP A 271 12.00 -0.17 6.89
N PRO A 272 13.18 -0.82 6.87
CA PRO A 272 13.76 -1.35 5.62
C PRO A 272 12.89 -2.38 4.89
N ASP A 273 11.97 -3.04 5.59
CA ASP A 273 11.04 -4.02 5.02
C ASP A 273 9.72 -3.38 4.53
N ALA A 274 9.53 -2.07 4.68
CA ALA A 274 8.23 -1.44 4.49
C ALA A 274 7.70 -1.46 3.03
N ILE A 275 8.54 -1.25 2.01
CA ILE A 275 8.12 -1.42 0.60
C ILE A 275 7.81 -2.89 0.29
N PRO A 276 8.69 -3.87 0.60
CA PRO A 276 8.38 -5.30 0.44
C PRO A 276 7.09 -5.74 1.15
N TRP A 277 6.89 -5.29 2.39
CA TRP A 277 5.69 -5.57 3.20
C TRP A 277 4.42 -4.98 2.57
N GLN A 278 4.44 -3.70 2.18
CA GLN A 278 3.32 -3.03 1.52
C GLN A 278 2.96 -3.78 0.22
N HIS A 279 3.97 -4.13 -0.57
CA HIS A 279 3.80 -4.86 -1.82
C HIS A 279 3.18 -6.25 -1.61
N LYS A 280 3.63 -7.00 -0.60
CA LYS A 280 3.06 -8.33 -0.28
C LYS A 280 1.64 -8.24 0.27
N MET A 281 1.35 -7.28 1.14
CA MET A 281 -0.01 -7.03 1.63
C MET A 281 -0.97 -6.77 0.47
N PHE A 282 -0.63 -5.85 -0.45
CA PHE A 282 -1.46 -5.59 -1.62
C PHE A 282 -1.55 -6.78 -2.59
N SER A 283 -0.48 -7.57 -2.74
CA SER A 283 -0.51 -8.80 -3.54
C SER A 283 -1.52 -9.82 -2.97
N PHE A 284 -1.50 -10.09 -1.66
CA PHE A 284 -2.46 -10.99 -1.02
C PHE A 284 -3.91 -10.47 -1.12
N ILE A 285 -4.12 -9.16 -1.07
CA ILE A 285 -5.43 -8.52 -1.30
C ILE A 285 -5.94 -8.82 -2.73
N LYS A 286 -5.11 -8.67 -3.77
CA LYS A 286 -5.52 -9.03 -5.16
C LYS A 286 -5.73 -10.54 -5.34
N GLN A 287 -5.06 -11.38 -4.55
CA GLN A 287 -5.27 -12.83 -4.51
C GLN A 287 -6.55 -13.25 -3.75
N GLY A 288 -7.40 -12.31 -3.33
CA GLY A 288 -8.71 -12.61 -2.73
C GLY A 288 -8.65 -12.96 -1.23
N GLN A 289 -7.56 -12.65 -0.55
CA GLN A 289 -7.52 -12.64 0.92
C GLN A 289 -8.35 -11.49 1.49
N THR A 290 -8.74 -11.59 2.75
CA THR A 290 -9.26 -10.43 3.48
C THR A 290 -8.12 -9.44 3.74
N PHE A 291 -8.43 -8.15 3.93
CA PHE A 291 -7.40 -7.16 4.27
C PHE A 291 -6.64 -7.56 5.56
N LYS A 292 -7.30 -8.21 6.51
CA LYS A 292 -6.70 -8.73 7.75
C LYS A 292 -5.75 -9.91 7.50
N ASN A 293 -6.18 -10.92 6.72
CA ASN A 293 -5.30 -12.04 6.35
C ASN A 293 -4.06 -11.53 5.60
N ALA A 294 -4.24 -10.61 4.64
CA ALA A 294 -3.16 -10.03 3.88
C ALA A 294 -2.17 -9.23 4.74
N PHE A 295 -2.68 -8.43 5.69
CA PHE A 295 -1.88 -7.73 6.70
C PHE A 295 -1.10 -8.72 7.58
N ASP A 296 -1.75 -9.76 8.09
CA ASP A 296 -1.13 -10.76 8.95
C ASP A 296 -0.03 -11.54 8.22
N MET A 297 -0.31 -12.01 6.99
CA MET A 297 0.63 -12.76 6.16
C MET A 297 1.84 -11.91 5.75
N ALA A 298 1.63 -10.66 5.35
CA ALA A 298 2.75 -9.74 5.07
C ALA A 298 3.57 -9.44 6.33
N THR A 299 2.92 -9.21 7.47
CA THR A 299 3.60 -8.94 8.75
C THR A 299 4.38 -10.16 9.25
N ALA A 300 3.87 -11.37 8.99
CA ALA A 300 4.58 -12.62 9.24
C ALA A 300 5.81 -12.77 8.34
N LEU A 301 5.73 -12.45 7.04
CA LEU A 301 6.89 -12.45 6.13
C LEU A 301 7.99 -11.44 6.54
N TYR A 302 7.59 -10.30 7.10
CA TYR A 302 8.50 -9.21 7.49
C TYR A 302 8.47 -8.93 9.00
N PRO A 303 8.87 -9.89 9.86
CA PRO A 303 8.61 -9.85 11.30
C PRO A 303 9.46 -8.82 12.08
N ARG A 304 10.27 -8.00 11.39
CA ARG A 304 10.85 -6.77 11.97
C ARG A 304 9.85 -5.61 12.03
N ILE A 305 8.83 -5.62 11.17
CA ILE A 305 7.86 -4.53 10.99
C ILE A 305 6.68 -4.60 11.97
N GLU A 306 6.50 -5.76 12.59
CA GLU A 306 5.42 -6.15 13.51
C GLU A 306 5.06 -5.07 14.55
N SER A 307 6.05 -4.45 15.19
CA SER A 307 5.84 -3.40 16.21
C SER A 307 5.58 -2.00 15.64
N GLY A 308 5.81 -1.80 14.34
CA GLY A 308 5.65 -0.52 13.66
C GLY A 308 4.27 -0.33 13.02
N VAL A 309 3.56 -1.41 12.69
CA VAL A 309 2.28 -1.41 11.96
C VAL A 309 1.05 -1.68 12.83
N ARG A 310 -0.14 -1.30 12.35
CA ARG A 310 -1.45 -1.65 12.94
C ARG A 310 -2.49 -1.90 11.85
N PHE A 311 -3.43 -2.80 12.13
CA PHE A 311 -4.70 -2.99 11.43
C PHE A 311 -5.85 -2.60 12.36
N VAL A 312 -6.90 -1.94 11.86
CA VAL A 312 -8.18 -1.69 12.54
C VAL A 312 -9.31 -1.65 11.51
N GLY A 313 -10.38 -2.41 11.73
CA GLY A 313 -11.58 -2.38 10.89
C GLY A 313 -12.14 -3.78 10.65
N ASP A 314 -12.83 -3.95 9.53
CA ASP A 314 -13.48 -5.20 9.15
C ASP A 314 -12.45 -6.28 8.76
N GLU A 315 -12.29 -7.30 9.61
CA GLU A 315 -11.37 -8.41 9.36
C GLU A 315 -11.81 -9.37 8.25
N LYS A 316 -13.10 -9.33 7.88
CA LYS A 316 -13.71 -10.15 6.83
C LYS A 316 -13.70 -9.46 5.46
N LEU A 317 -13.57 -8.14 5.42
CA LEU A 317 -13.58 -7.35 4.19
C LEU A 317 -12.57 -7.88 3.17
N LYS A 318 -13.03 -8.04 1.93
CA LYS A 318 -12.25 -8.46 0.76
C LYS A 318 -12.32 -7.43 -0.36
N LEU A 319 -11.30 -7.45 -1.22
CA LEU A 319 -11.37 -6.83 -2.53
C LEU A 319 -12.51 -7.47 -3.35
N GLY A 320 -13.40 -6.65 -3.93
CA GLY A 320 -14.56 -7.12 -4.70
C GLY A 320 -15.59 -7.98 -3.93
N GLY A 321 -15.55 -8.00 -2.59
CA GLY A 321 -16.46 -8.83 -1.79
C GLY A 321 -17.83 -8.20 -1.55
N GLU A 322 -18.82 -9.03 -1.18
CA GLU A 322 -20.24 -8.71 -0.96
C GLU A 322 -20.50 -7.56 0.05
N ASN A 323 -19.51 -7.20 0.89
CA ASN A 323 -19.60 -6.06 1.81
C ASN A 323 -19.41 -4.68 1.14
N MET A 324 -18.84 -4.61 -0.08
CA MET A 324 -18.88 -3.36 -0.85
C MET A 324 -20.24 -3.22 -1.51
N GLU A 325 -21.07 -2.35 -0.93
CA GLU A 325 -22.39 -1.86 -1.42
C GLU A 325 -22.95 -2.64 -2.61
N VAL A 326 -23.60 -3.79 -2.33
CA VAL A 326 -24.26 -4.60 -3.36
C VAL A 326 -25.18 -3.70 -4.19
N ILE A 327 -24.86 -3.57 -5.48
CA ILE A 327 -25.57 -2.67 -6.38
C ILE A 327 -26.68 -3.43 -7.11
N GLU A 328 -27.90 -2.91 -7.01
CA GLU A 328 -28.96 -3.22 -7.96
C GLU A 328 -28.94 -2.24 -9.13
N MET A 329 -28.64 -2.74 -10.32
CA MET A 329 -28.70 -2.01 -11.58
C MET A 329 -29.94 -2.48 -12.35
N ASN A 330 -31.05 -1.76 -12.25
CA ASN A 330 -32.31 -2.09 -12.92
C ASN A 330 -32.49 -1.20 -14.16
N PHE A 331 -32.98 -1.78 -15.28
CA PHE A 331 -33.12 -1.09 -16.56
C PHE A 331 -34.35 -1.51 -17.35
N VAL A 332 -34.77 -0.62 -18.25
CA VAL A 332 -35.69 -0.87 -19.36
C VAL A 332 -34.91 -0.69 -20.65
N LEU A 333 -35.08 -1.64 -21.58
CA LEU A 333 -34.65 -1.54 -22.97
C LEU A 333 -35.85 -1.07 -23.80
N GLU A 334 -35.74 0.10 -24.42
CA GLU A 334 -36.77 0.65 -25.31
C GLU A 334 -36.25 0.68 -26.75
N ARG A 335 -37.03 0.11 -27.68
CA ARG A 335 -36.78 0.22 -29.12
C ARG A 335 -37.64 1.33 -29.71
N LYS A 336 -37.01 2.26 -30.42
CA LYS A 336 -37.71 3.28 -31.22
C LYS A 336 -37.18 3.24 -32.64
N GLU A 337 -38.04 2.85 -33.58
CA GLU A 337 -37.69 2.62 -34.99
C GLU A 337 -36.53 1.59 -35.10
N ASN A 338 -35.36 2.05 -35.54
CA ASN A 338 -34.14 1.24 -35.70
C ASN A 338 -33.08 1.51 -34.63
N LYS A 339 -33.39 2.29 -33.58
CA LYS A 339 -32.49 2.63 -32.48
C LYS A 339 -33.01 2.09 -31.15
N TYR A 340 -32.07 1.79 -30.25
CA TYR A 340 -32.39 1.40 -28.89
C TYR A 340 -31.97 2.48 -27.89
N SER A 341 -32.69 2.54 -26.77
CA SER A 341 -32.33 3.32 -25.59
C SER A 341 -32.36 2.40 -24.38
N ILE A 342 -31.40 2.58 -23.47
CA ILE A 342 -31.37 1.88 -22.17
C ILE A 342 -31.40 2.95 -21.09
N PHE A 343 -32.45 2.93 -20.29
CA PHE A 343 -32.57 3.79 -19.11
C PHE A 343 -32.87 2.96 -17.88
N GLY A 344 -32.46 3.46 -16.73
CA GLY A 344 -32.54 2.68 -15.51
C GLY A 344 -32.16 3.45 -14.26
N VAL A 345 -32.19 2.75 -13.14
CA VAL A 345 -31.80 3.23 -11.82
C VAL A 345 -30.76 2.30 -11.24
N VAL A 346 -29.76 2.87 -10.58
CA VAL A 346 -28.77 2.17 -9.76
C VAL A 346 -29.04 2.50 -8.30
N SER A 347 -29.22 1.49 -7.47
CA SER A 347 -29.39 1.62 -6.01
C SER A 347 -28.47 0.65 -5.26
N ASP A 348 -28.31 0.85 -3.95
CA ASP A 348 -27.82 -0.21 -3.06
C ASP A 348 -28.97 -1.20 -2.72
N LYS A 349 -28.63 -2.26 -1.98
CA LYS A 349 -29.56 -3.32 -1.52
C LYS A 349 -30.67 -2.80 -0.59
N GLU A 350 -30.49 -1.64 0.03
CA GLU A 350 -31.52 -0.93 0.79
C GLU A 350 -32.50 -0.14 -0.11
N GLY A 351 -32.19 0.00 -1.40
CA GLY A 351 -32.96 0.76 -2.38
C GLY A 351 -32.57 2.25 -2.48
N GLU A 352 -31.52 2.69 -1.78
CA GLU A 352 -31.07 4.08 -1.83
C GLU A 352 -30.27 4.39 -3.10
N ALA A 353 -30.48 5.59 -3.64
CA ALA A 353 -30.02 5.94 -4.98
C ALA A 353 -28.50 6.14 -5.08
N ILE A 354 -27.83 5.34 -5.93
CA ILE A 354 -26.39 5.40 -6.14
C ILE A 354 -26.04 6.40 -7.25
N SER A 355 -25.54 7.56 -6.84
CA SER A 355 -25.00 8.59 -7.74
C SER A 355 -23.55 8.33 -8.17
N ASP A 356 -23.16 8.90 -9.32
CA ASP A 356 -21.81 8.88 -9.93
C ASP A 356 -21.20 7.50 -10.27
N ALA A 357 -21.97 6.42 -10.14
CA ALA A 357 -21.57 5.09 -10.60
C ALA A 357 -21.43 5.07 -12.12
N LEU A 358 -20.38 4.40 -12.60
CA LEU A 358 -20.00 4.31 -14.01
C LEU A 358 -20.67 3.07 -14.63
N LEU A 359 -21.68 3.29 -15.46
CA LEU A 359 -22.25 2.25 -16.31
C LEU A 359 -21.36 2.11 -17.54
N GLN A 360 -20.85 0.91 -17.79
CA GLN A 360 -20.20 0.54 -19.05
C GLN A 360 -21.10 -0.43 -19.80
N LEU A 361 -21.50 -0.04 -21.01
CA LEU A 361 -22.29 -0.84 -21.94
C LEU A 361 -21.39 -1.32 -23.07
N ASP A 362 -21.37 -2.63 -23.27
CA ASP A 362 -20.59 -3.34 -24.26
C ASP A 362 -21.56 -3.95 -25.30
N PRO A 363 -21.89 -3.21 -26.38
CA PRO A 363 -22.75 -3.70 -27.45
C PRO A 363 -22.17 -4.94 -28.15
N ASP A 364 -20.99 -4.84 -28.77
CA ASP A 364 -20.52 -5.87 -29.72
C ASP A 364 -19.19 -6.54 -29.30
N GLY A 365 -18.76 -6.38 -28.05
CA GLY A 365 -17.49 -6.92 -27.54
C GLY A 365 -16.23 -6.22 -28.07
N GLN A 366 -16.39 -5.17 -28.87
CA GLN A 366 -15.29 -4.46 -29.56
C GLN A 366 -15.23 -2.96 -29.25
N SER A 367 -16.33 -2.35 -28.80
CA SER A 367 -16.35 -0.95 -28.34
C SER A 367 -17.31 -0.83 -27.17
N SER A 368 -16.91 -0.12 -26.11
CA SER A 368 -17.76 0.10 -24.94
C SER A 368 -18.12 1.57 -24.81
N THR A 369 -19.41 1.87 -24.68
CA THR A 369 -19.88 3.21 -24.30
C THR A 369 -20.05 3.30 -22.79
N SER A 370 -19.91 4.50 -22.21
CA SER A 370 -20.06 4.68 -20.77
C SER A 370 -20.85 5.92 -20.39
N LYS A 371 -21.60 5.83 -19.29
CA LYS A 371 -22.38 6.91 -18.67
C LYS A 371 -22.16 6.88 -17.15
N ARG A 372 -22.33 8.01 -16.46
CA ARG A 372 -22.41 8.03 -14.99
C ARG A 372 -23.82 8.33 -14.52
N THR A 373 -24.23 7.76 -13.38
CA THR A 373 -25.54 8.03 -12.79
C THR A 373 -25.65 9.44 -12.24
N ASN A 374 -26.84 10.04 -12.35
CA ASN A 374 -27.14 11.33 -11.75
C ASN A 374 -27.37 11.22 -10.22
N VAL A 375 -27.69 12.34 -9.57
CA VAL A 375 -27.94 12.41 -8.11
C VAL A 375 -29.11 11.55 -7.61
N LYS A 376 -29.95 11.01 -8.50
CA LYS A 376 -31.04 10.07 -8.20
C LYS A 376 -30.73 8.63 -8.64
N GLY A 377 -29.48 8.33 -9.00
CA GLY A 377 -29.08 7.01 -9.50
C GLY A 377 -29.56 6.69 -10.92
N HIS A 378 -30.22 7.63 -11.61
CA HIS A 378 -30.71 7.38 -12.97
C HIS A 378 -29.57 7.48 -13.99
N TYR A 379 -29.62 6.63 -15.02
CA TYR A 379 -28.75 6.67 -16.19
C TYR A 379 -29.57 6.51 -17.49
N LEU A 380 -28.98 6.95 -18.60
CA LEU A 380 -29.59 6.95 -19.92
C LEU A 380 -28.52 6.80 -21.01
N PHE A 381 -28.63 5.73 -21.79
CA PHE A 381 -28.01 5.53 -23.10
C PHE A 381 -29.08 5.70 -24.18
N GLN A 382 -28.75 6.38 -25.27
CA GLN A 382 -29.67 6.68 -26.38
C GLN A 382 -28.98 6.41 -27.72
N GLU A 383 -29.78 6.27 -28.77
CA GLU A 383 -29.32 6.13 -30.16
C GLU A 383 -28.37 4.94 -30.38
N LEU A 384 -28.51 3.91 -29.54
CA LEU A 384 -27.72 2.69 -29.62
C LEU A 384 -28.09 1.89 -30.88
N ASP A 385 -27.08 1.49 -31.63
CA ASP A 385 -27.17 0.43 -32.62
C ASP A 385 -26.86 -0.89 -31.92
N PHE A 386 -27.74 -1.89 -32.07
CA PHE A 386 -27.52 -3.24 -31.58
C PHE A 386 -27.77 -4.23 -32.72
N VAL A 387 -26.89 -5.23 -32.87
CA VAL A 387 -27.07 -6.32 -33.83
C VAL A 387 -28.03 -7.35 -33.25
N GLY A 388 -29.24 -7.45 -33.82
CA GLY A 388 -30.26 -8.42 -33.38
C GLY A 388 -29.74 -9.86 -33.28
N GLY A 389 -30.15 -10.57 -32.22
CA GLY A 389 -29.64 -11.89 -31.84
C GLY A 389 -28.31 -11.88 -31.08
N SER A 390 -27.68 -10.72 -30.88
CA SER A 390 -26.40 -10.60 -30.16
C SER A 390 -26.58 -10.48 -28.65
N VAL A 391 -25.55 -10.89 -27.91
CA VAL A 391 -25.54 -10.94 -26.44
C VAL A 391 -24.74 -9.75 -25.90
N HIS A 392 -25.44 -8.78 -25.34
CA HIS A 392 -24.90 -7.51 -24.86
C HIS A 392 -24.64 -7.57 -23.35
N LYS A 393 -23.65 -6.81 -22.89
CA LYS A 393 -23.29 -6.73 -21.46
C LYS A 393 -23.33 -5.30 -20.94
N MET A 394 -23.99 -5.11 -19.80
CA MET A 394 -23.93 -3.86 -19.04
C MET A 394 -23.32 -4.12 -17.66
N ARG A 395 -22.29 -3.34 -17.32
CA ARG A 395 -21.58 -3.38 -16.04
C ARG A 395 -21.86 -2.11 -15.27
N CYS A 396 -22.29 -2.23 -14.01
CA CYS A 396 -22.23 -1.12 -13.08
C CYS A 396 -20.90 -1.17 -12.34
N ILE A 397 -20.04 -0.19 -12.61
CA ILE A 397 -18.73 0.00 -11.99
C ILE A 397 -18.85 1.11 -10.94
N LYS A 398 -18.49 0.82 -9.69
CA LYS A 398 -18.39 1.82 -8.63
C LYS A 398 -17.15 1.52 -7.82
N ALA A 399 -16.41 2.57 -7.46
CA ALA A 399 -15.12 2.42 -6.79
C ALA A 399 -14.18 1.47 -7.57
N GLY A 400 -14.11 1.58 -8.90
CA GLY A 400 -13.28 0.74 -9.80
C GLY A 400 -13.80 -0.69 -10.06
N TYR A 401 -14.42 -1.34 -9.08
CA TYR A 401 -14.93 -2.70 -9.23
C TYR A 401 -16.25 -2.75 -10.01
N VAL A 402 -16.42 -3.79 -10.83
CA VAL A 402 -17.74 -4.20 -11.36
C VAL A 402 -18.55 -4.73 -10.17
N GLN A 403 -19.54 -3.95 -9.74
CA GLN A 403 -20.43 -4.31 -8.62
C GLN A 403 -21.60 -5.20 -9.07
N GLN A 404 -22.00 -5.06 -10.35
CA GLN A 404 -22.97 -5.95 -10.99
C GLN A 404 -22.72 -5.98 -12.50
N GLU A 405 -22.78 -7.15 -13.13
CA GLU A 405 -22.90 -7.31 -14.58
C GLU A 405 -24.28 -7.93 -14.88
N LYS A 406 -25.04 -7.31 -15.79
CA LYS A 406 -26.24 -7.93 -16.37
C LYS A 406 -26.01 -8.15 -17.87
N THR A 407 -26.40 -9.32 -18.33
CA THR A 407 -26.34 -9.74 -19.74
C THR A 407 -27.76 -9.73 -20.30
N PHE A 408 -27.95 -9.28 -21.53
CA PHE A 408 -29.26 -9.27 -22.21
C PHE A 408 -29.08 -9.52 -23.71
N THR A 409 -30.13 -10.02 -24.35
CA THR A 409 -30.20 -10.23 -25.81
C THR A 409 -31.17 -9.23 -26.41
N VAL A 410 -30.88 -8.75 -27.62
CA VAL A 410 -31.80 -7.91 -28.40
C VAL A 410 -32.46 -8.77 -29.48
N GLU A 411 -33.78 -8.74 -29.55
CA GLU A 411 -34.60 -9.36 -30.61
C GLU A 411 -34.86 -8.39 -31.79
#